data_AF-A0A085WFK0-F1
#
_entry.id   AF-A0A085WFK0-F1
#
_cell.length_a   1.000
_cell.length_b   1.000
_cell.length_c   1.000
_cell.angle_alpha   90.00
_cell.angle_beta   90.00
_cell.angle_gamma   90.00
#
_symmetry.space_group_name_H-M   'P 1'
#
loop_
_entity.id
_entity.type
_entity.pdbx_description
1 polymer ?
#
loop_
_entity_poly.entity_id
_entity_poly.type
_entity_poly.pdbx_seq_one_letter_code
_entity_poly.pdbx_strand_id
1 'polypeptide(L)'
;MNRSRFLAAALALVGLLGAAEVRSASSDQQSRLKSFQDKAQKERQAQKLDRKALFAKYPTPEIALVTAGGGGSPDEPPKSKGKGGGAAGGSAPGGSPGGAAGFVAVGTEATLSATGRFLPGSLSTVECQGVEVISEKITESNAEVRVKVTTAAPAGPCDLRIISPVSLASARRVAFRVIGNYNWELSLANGWKARMKTAAKPDTDLISGTSDWFDKGGKSLGSREVKVERTFDGYQVTVQRTAEEQAASDQAMNESGKAFKSQDNQQAAAAIQAKMQAECMKLPPAQMGGCIQKYTAEMTALSQRVQTQSQAGEKKAIASAVGCQALQLAVNEGKVTGRGTNCGAPGEVNVTGTVTATK
;
A
#
# COMPACT_ATOMS: atom_id res chain seq x y z
N MET A 1 -22.87 -40.33 21.91
CA MET A 1 -23.85 -39.62 21.04
C MET A 1 -23.28 -38.25 20.68
N ASN A 2 -23.07 -38.02 19.38
CA ASN A 2 -22.28 -36.93 18.78
C ASN A 2 -23.03 -35.59 18.76
N ARG A 3 -22.70 -34.67 19.69
CA ARG A 3 -23.16 -33.25 19.64
C ARG A 3 -22.25 -32.33 18.83
N SER A 4 -21.05 -32.78 18.45
CA SER A 4 -20.01 -31.94 17.83
C SER A 4 -20.15 -31.75 16.31
N ARG A 5 -21.12 -32.40 15.65
CA ARG A 5 -21.29 -32.33 14.18
C ARG A 5 -22.39 -31.37 13.71
N PHE A 6 -23.26 -30.89 14.60
CA PHE A 6 -24.35 -29.98 14.21
C PHE A 6 -23.99 -28.49 14.30
N LEU A 7 -22.97 -28.09 15.06
CA LEU A 7 -22.53 -26.69 15.11
C LEU A 7 -21.67 -26.24 13.91
N ALA A 8 -21.10 -27.19 13.15
CA ALA A 8 -20.27 -26.86 11.98
C ALA A 8 -21.09 -26.52 10.72
N ALA A 9 -22.37 -26.92 10.65
CA ALA A 9 -23.22 -26.69 9.48
C ALA A 9 -23.97 -25.34 9.53
N ALA A 10 -24.27 -24.81 10.72
CA ALA A 10 -25.02 -23.56 10.87
C ALA A 10 -24.20 -22.28 10.63
N LEU A 11 -22.87 -22.35 10.79
CA LEU A 11 -21.95 -21.23 10.52
C LEU A 11 -21.58 -21.08 9.02
N ALA A 12 -21.94 -22.05 8.17
CA ALA A 12 -21.70 -21.99 6.73
C ALA A 12 -22.84 -21.32 5.94
N LEU A 13 -24.06 -21.21 6.51
CA LEU A 13 -25.23 -20.72 5.77
C LEU A 13 -25.49 -19.21 5.89
N VAL A 14 -24.90 -18.52 6.89
CA VAL A 14 -25.07 -17.07 7.08
C VAL A 14 -24.07 -16.25 6.23
N GLY A 15 -23.05 -16.88 5.64
CA GLY A 15 -22.05 -16.23 4.79
C GLY A 15 -22.42 -16.10 3.30
N LEU A 16 -23.52 -16.70 2.85
CA LEU A 16 -23.84 -16.85 1.41
C LEU A 16 -24.85 -15.83 0.85
N LEU A 17 -25.45 -14.98 1.70
CA LEU A 17 -26.51 -14.03 1.29
C LEU A 17 -26.03 -12.58 1.07
N GLY A 18 -24.73 -12.29 1.16
CA GLY A 18 -24.19 -10.93 0.99
C GLY A 18 -23.26 -10.70 -0.22
N ALA A 19 -23.01 -11.71 -1.05
CA ALA A 19 -21.94 -11.67 -2.07
C ALA A 19 -22.40 -11.40 -3.51
N ALA A 20 -23.67 -11.08 -3.76
CA ALA A 20 -24.25 -11.16 -5.10
C ALA A 20 -24.23 -9.87 -5.95
N GLU A 21 -23.82 -8.70 -5.42
CA GLU A 21 -23.96 -7.44 -6.20
C GLU A 21 -22.72 -6.54 -6.29
N VAL A 22 -21.56 -6.98 -5.79
CA VAL A 22 -20.31 -6.25 -6.08
C VAL A 22 -19.78 -6.69 -7.44
N ARG A 23 -20.49 -6.33 -8.53
CA ARG A 23 -19.81 -6.18 -9.82
C ARG A 23 -18.80 -5.08 -9.61
N SER A 24 -17.51 -5.44 -9.57
CA SER A 24 -16.45 -4.48 -9.27
C SER A 24 -16.57 -3.29 -10.22
N ALA A 25 -16.65 -2.07 -9.66
CA ALA A 25 -16.70 -0.82 -10.41
C ALA A 25 -15.63 -0.73 -11.53
N SER A 26 -14.52 -1.47 -11.35
CA SER A 26 -13.47 -1.65 -12.35
C SER A 26 -13.93 -2.37 -13.63
N SER A 27 -14.82 -3.37 -13.53
CA SER A 27 -15.26 -4.15 -14.69
C SER A 27 -16.09 -3.31 -15.67
N ASP A 28 -17.01 -2.48 -15.18
CA ASP A 28 -17.80 -1.57 -16.01
C ASP A 28 -16.93 -0.48 -16.64
N GLN A 29 -15.99 0.09 -15.89
CA GLN A 29 -15.03 1.05 -16.44
C GLN A 29 -14.13 0.43 -17.51
N GLN A 30 -13.63 -0.78 -17.29
CA GLN A 30 -12.83 -1.51 -18.29
C GLN A 30 -13.64 -1.81 -19.55
N SER A 31 -14.90 -2.22 -19.41
CA SER A 31 -15.82 -2.46 -20.52
C SER A 31 -16.08 -1.17 -21.32
N ARG A 32 -16.34 -0.05 -20.63
CA ARG A 32 -16.50 1.28 -21.25
C ARG A 32 -15.24 1.72 -22.00
N LEU A 33 -14.07 1.59 -21.39
CA LEU A 33 -12.79 1.94 -22.01
C LEU A 33 -12.51 1.07 -23.24
N LYS A 34 -12.75 -0.24 -23.16
CA LYS A 34 -12.57 -1.16 -24.29
C LYS A 34 -13.50 -0.80 -25.44
N SER A 35 -14.80 -0.57 -25.17
CA SER A 35 -15.75 -0.16 -26.20
C SER A 35 -15.37 1.17 -26.85
N PHE A 36 -14.85 2.11 -26.06
CA PHE A 36 -14.33 3.39 -26.57
C PHE A 36 -13.11 3.20 -27.48
N GLN A 37 -12.15 2.37 -27.07
CA GLN A 37 -10.97 2.05 -27.87
C GLN A 37 -11.33 1.37 -29.20
N ASP A 38 -12.27 0.42 -29.18
CA ASP A 38 -12.73 -0.27 -30.38
C ASP A 38 -13.39 0.71 -31.37
N LYS A 39 -14.19 1.66 -30.87
CA LYS A 39 -14.78 2.73 -31.69
C LYS A 39 -13.72 3.67 -32.26
N ALA A 40 -12.82 4.17 -31.42
CA ALA A 40 -11.74 5.06 -31.83
C ALA A 40 -10.83 4.41 -32.90
N GLN A 41 -10.56 3.11 -32.77
CA GLN A 41 -9.78 2.36 -33.76
C GLN A 41 -10.50 2.27 -35.11
N LYS A 42 -11.80 1.96 -35.13
CA LYS A 42 -12.60 1.94 -36.37
C LYS A 42 -12.62 3.30 -37.06
N GLU A 43 -12.85 4.37 -36.28
CA GLU A 43 -12.84 5.74 -36.81
C GLU A 43 -11.47 6.16 -37.34
N ARG A 44 -10.39 5.77 -36.64
CA ARG A 44 -9.02 6.04 -37.09
C ARG A 44 -8.73 5.38 -38.43
N GLN A 45 -9.14 4.13 -38.61
CA GLN A 45 -8.98 3.40 -39.88
C GLN A 45 -9.78 4.05 -41.01
N ALA A 46 -11.00 4.52 -40.74
CA ALA A 46 -11.84 5.18 -41.74
C ALA A 46 -11.23 6.49 -42.26
N GLN A 47 -10.49 7.23 -41.42
CA GLN A 47 -9.96 8.54 -41.78
C GLN A 47 -8.69 8.52 -42.63
N LYS A 48 -7.95 7.39 -42.67
CA LYS A 48 -6.70 7.23 -43.45
C LYS A 48 -5.66 8.34 -43.21
N LEU A 49 -5.69 8.98 -42.03
CA LEU A 49 -4.71 10.00 -41.65
C LEU A 49 -3.43 9.34 -41.15
N ASP A 50 -2.29 9.93 -41.48
CA ASP A 50 -1.03 9.59 -40.82
C ASP A 50 -1.07 10.00 -39.34
N ARG A 51 -0.09 9.53 -38.55
CA ARG A 51 -0.04 9.79 -37.11
C ARG A 51 0.04 11.29 -36.80
N LYS A 52 0.83 12.09 -37.54
CA LYS A 52 0.99 13.52 -37.28
C LYS A 52 -0.32 14.27 -37.56
N ALA A 53 -0.95 13.99 -38.69
CA ALA A 53 -2.25 14.56 -39.06
C ALA A 53 -3.36 14.15 -38.08
N LEU A 54 -3.33 12.90 -37.59
CA LEU A 54 -4.27 12.42 -36.59
C LEU A 54 -4.17 13.20 -35.28
N PHE A 55 -2.96 13.40 -34.74
CA PHE A 55 -2.79 14.16 -33.49
C PHE A 55 -2.99 15.67 -33.67
N ALA A 56 -2.81 16.21 -34.88
CA ALA A 56 -3.18 17.59 -35.18
C ALA A 56 -4.71 17.78 -35.16
N LYS A 57 -5.46 16.81 -35.68
CA LYS A 57 -6.94 16.83 -35.69
C LYS A 57 -7.55 16.44 -34.33
N TYR A 58 -6.90 15.51 -33.63
CA TYR A 58 -7.33 14.97 -32.33
C TYR A 58 -6.21 15.12 -31.29
N PRO A 59 -5.93 16.36 -30.83
CA PRO A 59 -4.84 16.62 -29.89
C PRO A 59 -5.03 15.93 -28.55
N THR A 60 -3.95 15.88 -27.78
CA THR A 60 -3.96 15.48 -26.38
C THR A 60 -4.81 16.47 -25.58
N PRO A 61 -5.76 15.99 -24.76
CA PRO A 61 -6.54 16.86 -23.89
C PRO A 61 -5.65 17.64 -22.92
N GLU A 62 -6.02 18.86 -22.60
CA GLU A 62 -5.39 19.63 -21.52
C GLU A 62 -6.32 19.65 -20.32
N ILE A 63 -5.81 19.32 -19.14
CA ILE A 63 -6.61 19.22 -17.92
C ILE A 63 -6.05 20.17 -16.86
N ALA A 64 -6.88 21.11 -16.45
CA ALA A 64 -6.75 21.87 -15.21
C ALA A 64 -7.89 21.44 -14.28
N LEU A 65 -7.55 20.94 -13.09
CA LEU A 65 -8.57 20.53 -12.14
C LEU A 65 -9.16 21.76 -11.45
N VAL A 66 -10.48 21.81 -11.44
CA VAL A 66 -11.24 22.76 -10.63
C VAL A 66 -11.73 21.93 -9.45
N THR A 67 -11.12 22.13 -8.30
CA THR A 67 -11.31 21.42 -7.02
C THR A 67 -12.61 20.61 -6.92
N ALA A 68 -12.51 19.35 -6.47
CA ALA A 68 -13.69 18.51 -6.22
C ALA A 68 -14.68 19.26 -5.30
N GLY A 69 -15.82 19.64 -5.86
CA GLY A 69 -16.88 20.31 -5.13
C GLY A 69 -17.68 19.27 -4.38
N GLY A 70 -17.24 18.90 -3.19
CA GLY A 70 -17.99 18.00 -2.30
C GLY A 70 -17.10 17.42 -1.21
N GLY A 71 -17.55 17.20 0.01
CA GLY A 71 -18.81 17.55 0.66
C GLY A 71 -18.49 17.97 2.09
N GLY A 72 -19.42 18.65 2.77
CA GLY A 72 -19.24 19.07 4.16
C GLY A 72 -18.71 17.93 5.02
N SER A 73 -17.80 18.25 5.93
CA SER A 73 -17.24 17.29 6.87
C SER A 73 -18.37 16.45 7.50
N PRO A 74 -18.26 15.12 7.59
CA PRO A 74 -19.31 14.28 8.18
C PRO A 74 -19.66 14.66 9.63
N ASP A 75 -18.79 15.43 10.30
CA ASP A 75 -18.97 15.95 11.66
C ASP A 75 -19.50 17.40 11.74
N GLU A 76 -19.81 18.07 10.61
CA GLU A 76 -20.34 19.43 10.66
C GLU A 76 -21.88 19.39 10.76
N PRO A 77 -22.48 19.75 11.93
CA PRO A 77 -23.93 19.78 12.07
C PRO A 77 -24.54 20.78 11.07
N PRO A 78 -25.75 20.53 10.55
CA PRO A 78 -26.37 21.38 9.55
C PRO A 78 -26.50 22.81 10.08
N LYS A 79 -25.67 23.72 9.55
CA LYS A 79 -25.75 25.15 9.89
C LYS A 79 -27.12 25.68 9.50
N SER A 80 -27.89 26.09 10.50
CA SER A 80 -29.17 26.78 10.33
C SER A 80 -29.00 27.99 9.42
N LYS A 81 -29.92 28.16 8.46
CA LYS A 81 -29.97 29.29 7.51
C LYS A 81 -29.93 30.64 8.24
N GLY A 82 -28.75 31.24 8.36
CA GLY A 82 -28.55 32.64 8.73
C GLY A 82 -28.60 33.52 7.49
N LYS A 83 -29.55 34.45 7.44
CA LYS A 83 -29.74 35.42 6.35
C LYS A 83 -28.90 36.67 6.64
N GLY A 84 -27.84 36.90 5.87
CA GLY A 84 -27.04 38.13 5.82
C GLY A 84 -25.91 37.92 4.81
N GLY A 85 -25.59 38.79 3.85
CA GLY A 85 -25.76 40.22 3.78
C GLY A 85 -24.37 40.87 3.76
N GLY A 86 -23.80 41.09 2.57
CA GLY A 86 -22.77 42.12 2.38
C GLY A 86 -21.38 41.71 1.87
N ALA A 87 -21.03 42.38 0.77
CA ALA A 87 -19.72 42.97 0.42
C ALA A 87 -18.64 42.14 -0.30
N ALA A 88 -18.27 42.71 -1.45
CA ALA A 88 -17.19 42.36 -2.35
C ALA A 88 -15.81 42.68 -1.77
N GLY A 89 -14.82 41.85 -2.09
CA GLY A 89 -13.40 42.12 -1.89
C GLY A 89 -12.59 41.30 -2.88
N GLY A 90 -12.02 41.97 -3.90
CA GLY A 90 -11.25 41.36 -4.96
C GLY A 90 -9.97 40.67 -4.45
N SER A 91 -9.61 39.57 -5.11
CA SER A 91 -8.29 38.95 -4.99
C SER A 91 -7.74 38.70 -6.39
N ALA A 92 -6.48 39.10 -6.56
CA ALA A 92 -5.73 39.13 -7.82
C ALA A 92 -5.40 37.73 -8.36
N PRO A 93 -5.13 37.59 -9.68
CA PRO A 93 -4.78 36.33 -10.31
C PRO A 93 -3.26 36.10 -10.21
N GLY A 94 -2.83 35.23 -9.30
CA GLY A 94 -1.42 34.88 -9.13
C GLY A 94 -1.22 33.62 -8.30
N GLY A 95 -2.06 32.60 -8.53
CA GLY A 95 -2.00 31.31 -7.85
C GLY A 95 -1.41 30.25 -8.76
N SER A 96 -0.39 29.55 -8.28
CA SER A 96 0.17 28.35 -8.89
C SER A 96 -0.94 27.40 -9.39
N PRO A 97 -0.88 26.85 -10.62
CA PRO A 97 -1.96 26.04 -11.21
C PRO A 97 -2.16 24.65 -10.55
N GLY A 98 -1.66 24.45 -9.33
CA GLY A 98 -1.86 23.26 -8.52
C GLY A 98 -3.00 23.47 -7.51
N GLY A 99 -4.26 23.42 -7.96
CA GLY A 99 -5.37 23.22 -7.04
C GLY A 99 -5.14 21.94 -6.25
N ALA A 100 -5.15 22.02 -4.91
CA ALA A 100 -4.98 20.84 -4.07
C ALA A 100 -6.07 19.81 -4.42
N ALA A 101 -5.68 18.55 -4.61
CA ALA A 101 -6.62 17.47 -4.84
C ALA A 101 -7.61 17.42 -3.66
N GLY A 102 -8.91 17.29 -3.97
CA GLY A 102 -9.95 17.18 -2.94
C GLY A 102 -9.88 15.82 -2.22
N PHE A 103 -10.72 15.65 -1.20
CA PHE A 103 -10.85 14.38 -0.48
C PHE A 103 -12.28 13.87 -0.60
N VAL A 104 -12.44 12.57 -0.80
CA VAL A 104 -13.76 11.93 -0.85
C VAL A 104 -13.76 10.75 0.10
N ALA A 105 -14.65 10.80 1.08
CA ALA A 105 -14.82 9.72 2.05
C ALA A 105 -15.40 8.46 1.41
N VAL A 106 -15.03 7.30 1.93
CA VAL A 106 -15.66 6.03 1.58
C VAL A 106 -17.18 6.07 1.81
N GLY A 107 -17.95 5.49 0.90
CA GLY A 107 -19.41 5.46 0.96
C GLY A 107 -20.10 6.81 0.69
N THR A 108 -19.39 7.81 0.16
CA THR A 108 -19.96 9.10 -0.25
C THR A 108 -19.85 9.32 -1.75
N GLU A 109 -20.59 10.31 -2.24
CA GLU A 109 -20.53 10.76 -3.63
C GLU A 109 -19.88 12.14 -3.72
N ALA A 110 -19.23 12.41 -4.84
CA ALA A 110 -18.62 13.70 -5.13
C ALA A 110 -18.77 14.07 -6.60
N THR A 111 -18.79 15.36 -6.89
CA THR A 111 -18.71 15.88 -8.25
C THR A 111 -17.31 16.43 -8.50
N LEU A 112 -16.63 15.86 -9.50
CA LEU A 112 -15.32 16.29 -9.97
C LEU A 112 -15.51 17.22 -11.15
N SER A 113 -14.87 18.38 -11.09
CA SER A 113 -14.88 19.35 -12.19
C SER A 113 -13.47 19.51 -12.75
N ALA A 114 -13.36 19.55 -14.07
CA ALA A 114 -12.11 19.86 -14.75
C ALA A 114 -12.38 20.84 -15.88
N THR A 115 -11.50 21.82 -16.03
CA THR A 115 -11.47 22.72 -17.18
C THR A 115 -10.35 22.31 -18.11
N GLY A 116 -10.48 22.63 -19.38
CA GLY A 116 -9.51 22.16 -20.35
C GLY A 116 -9.83 22.45 -21.79
N ARG A 117 -9.12 21.73 -22.67
CA ARG A 117 -9.45 21.63 -24.10
C ARG A 117 -9.75 20.18 -24.39
N PHE A 118 -11.04 19.88 -24.54
CA PHE A 118 -11.56 18.54 -24.79
C PHE A 118 -12.24 18.54 -26.16
N LEU A 119 -12.21 17.41 -26.84
CA LEU A 119 -12.95 17.26 -28.10
C LEU A 119 -14.31 16.63 -27.85
N PRO A 120 -15.34 16.97 -28.63
CA PRO A 120 -16.62 16.27 -28.59
C PRO A 120 -16.44 14.75 -28.73
N GLY A 121 -17.04 13.98 -27.81
CA GLY A 121 -16.88 12.52 -27.77
C GLY A 121 -15.64 12.03 -27.02
N SER A 122 -14.92 12.89 -26.30
CA SER A 122 -13.91 12.45 -25.33
C SER A 122 -14.51 11.52 -24.27
N LEU A 123 -13.70 10.62 -23.70
CA LEU A 123 -14.09 9.76 -22.58
C LEU A 123 -13.41 10.25 -21.29
N SER A 124 -14.14 10.23 -20.18
CA SER A 124 -13.55 10.36 -18.84
C SER A 124 -13.48 9.02 -18.13
N THR A 125 -12.38 8.78 -17.42
CA THR A 125 -12.20 7.61 -16.55
C THR A 125 -11.58 8.06 -15.23
N VAL A 126 -11.98 7.41 -14.13
CA VAL A 126 -11.38 7.64 -12.81
C VAL A 126 -10.55 6.42 -12.45
N GLU A 127 -9.23 6.58 -12.42
CA GLU A 127 -8.26 5.50 -12.24
C GLU A 127 -7.96 5.29 -10.75
N CYS A 128 -8.84 4.56 -10.07
CA CYS A 128 -8.59 3.94 -8.77
C CYS A 128 -9.62 2.84 -8.51
N GLN A 129 -9.34 1.95 -7.57
CA GLN A 129 -10.26 0.86 -7.25
C GLN A 129 -11.44 1.35 -6.39
N GLY A 130 -12.59 0.69 -6.53
CA GLY A 130 -13.75 0.95 -5.68
C GLY A 130 -14.42 2.30 -5.91
N VAL A 131 -14.22 2.93 -7.08
CA VAL A 131 -14.90 4.18 -7.46
C VAL A 131 -15.78 3.95 -8.68
N GLU A 132 -17.07 4.25 -8.52
CA GLU A 132 -18.07 4.16 -9.58
C GLU A 132 -18.28 5.54 -10.19
N VAL A 133 -18.33 5.62 -11.53
CA VAL A 133 -18.73 6.85 -12.23
C VAL A 133 -20.24 6.79 -12.44
N ILE A 134 -20.98 7.64 -11.73
CA ILE A 134 -22.45 7.71 -11.78
C ILE A 134 -22.91 8.43 -13.04
N SER A 135 -22.31 9.57 -13.33
CA SER A 135 -22.64 10.39 -14.50
C SER A 135 -21.42 11.15 -14.97
N GLU A 136 -21.33 11.39 -16.27
CA GLU A 136 -20.30 12.22 -16.88
C GLU A 136 -20.93 13.19 -17.87
N LYS A 137 -20.42 14.42 -17.88
CA LYS A 137 -20.76 15.45 -18.86
C LYS A 137 -19.46 16.12 -19.30
N ILE A 138 -19.09 15.92 -20.55
CA ILE A 138 -17.89 16.50 -21.14
C ILE A 138 -18.31 17.43 -22.28
N THR A 139 -17.91 18.70 -22.17
CA THR A 139 -18.01 19.71 -23.22
C THR A 139 -16.60 20.02 -23.73
N GLU A 140 -16.47 20.95 -24.68
CA GLU A 140 -15.15 21.31 -25.23
C GLU A 140 -14.21 21.96 -24.20
N SER A 141 -14.77 22.54 -23.14
CA SER A 141 -14.02 23.31 -22.14
C SER A 141 -14.15 22.81 -20.71
N ASN A 142 -15.11 21.91 -20.45
CA ASN A 142 -15.43 21.45 -19.10
C ASN A 142 -15.72 19.95 -19.08
N ALA A 143 -15.33 19.28 -18.01
CA ALA A 143 -15.72 17.93 -17.69
C ALA A 143 -16.26 17.91 -16.27
N GLU A 144 -17.49 17.41 -16.11
CA GLU A 144 -18.14 17.18 -14.82
C GLU A 144 -18.37 15.67 -14.67
N VAL A 145 -17.77 15.07 -13.65
CA VAL A 145 -17.83 13.62 -13.40
C VAL A 145 -18.33 13.41 -11.99
N ARG A 146 -19.53 12.84 -11.85
CA ARG A 146 -20.07 12.43 -10.55
C ARG A 146 -19.60 11.03 -10.23
N VAL A 147 -18.96 10.86 -9.08
CA VAL A 147 -18.41 9.60 -8.62
C VAL A 147 -19.03 9.17 -7.30
N LYS A 148 -19.06 7.86 -7.07
CA LYS A 148 -19.37 7.25 -5.78
C LYS A 148 -18.19 6.42 -5.32
N VAL A 149 -17.68 6.70 -4.13
CA VAL A 149 -16.64 5.89 -3.52
C VAL A 149 -17.30 4.77 -2.73
N THR A 150 -17.04 3.52 -3.09
CA THR A 150 -17.59 2.35 -2.40
C THR A 150 -16.95 2.18 -1.02
N THR A 151 -17.59 1.43 -0.11
CA THR A 151 -17.00 1.07 1.20
C THR A 151 -15.88 0.04 1.09
N ALA A 152 -15.64 -0.51 -0.09
CA ALA A 152 -14.48 -1.37 -0.39
C ALA A 152 -13.31 -0.59 -1.00
N ALA A 153 -13.44 0.72 -1.21
CA ALA A 153 -12.44 1.52 -1.88
C ALA A 153 -11.16 1.66 -1.02
N PRO A 154 -9.99 1.27 -1.56
CA PRO A 154 -8.71 1.50 -0.88
C PRO A 154 -8.44 3.00 -0.74
N ALA A 155 -7.83 3.40 0.37
CA ALA A 155 -7.35 4.76 0.54
C ALA A 155 -6.25 5.11 -0.49
N GLY A 156 -6.15 6.39 -0.81
CA GLY A 156 -5.10 6.94 -1.66
C GLY A 156 -5.62 7.75 -2.86
N PRO A 157 -4.73 8.16 -3.76
CA PRO A 157 -5.09 9.04 -4.87
C PRO A 157 -5.95 8.33 -5.92
N CYS A 158 -6.88 9.09 -6.48
CA CYS A 158 -7.71 8.75 -7.61
C CYS A 158 -7.46 9.77 -8.72
N ASP A 159 -7.03 9.28 -9.87
CA ASP A 159 -6.73 10.13 -11.01
C ASP A 159 -7.92 10.27 -11.95
N LEU A 160 -8.23 11.49 -12.36
CA LEU A 160 -9.09 11.73 -13.51
C LEU A 160 -8.22 11.67 -14.76
N ARG A 161 -8.63 10.81 -15.71
CA ARG A 161 -8.06 10.73 -17.04
C ARG A 161 -9.11 11.08 -18.08
N ILE A 162 -8.75 11.97 -19.00
CA ILE A 162 -9.57 12.33 -20.15
C ILE A 162 -8.86 11.84 -21.41
N ILE A 163 -9.60 11.15 -22.28
CA ILE A 163 -9.09 10.50 -23.48
C ILE A 163 -9.77 11.12 -24.70
N SER A 164 -8.96 11.63 -25.61
CA SER A 164 -9.37 12.20 -26.89
C SER A 164 -10.02 11.14 -27.78
N PRO A 165 -11.12 11.46 -28.48
CA PRO A 165 -11.74 10.56 -29.44
C PRO A 165 -10.75 10.27 -30.58
N VAL A 166 -10.80 9.06 -31.12
CA VAL A 166 -10.01 8.59 -32.28
C VAL A 166 -8.50 8.44 -32.03
N SER A 167 -7.77 9.48 -31.60
CA SER A 167 -6.32 9.40 -31.38
C SER A 167 -5.94 8.61 -30.12
N LEU A 168 -6.88 8.50 -29.18
CA LEU A 168 -6.66 7.94 -27.84
C LEU A 168 -5.57 8.67 -27.03
N ALA A 169 -5.21 9.89 -27.47
CA ALA A 169 -4.34 10.78 -26.71
C ALA A 169 -5.01 11.09 -25.37
N SER A 170 -4.27 11.06 -24.26
CA SER A 170 -4.89 11.26 -22.94
C SER A 170 -4.03 12.10 -22.02
N ALA A 171 -4.70 12.84 -21.14
CA ALA A 171 -4.08 13.51 -20.00
C ALA A 171 -4.62 12.96 -18.69
N ARG A 172 -3.80 13.02 -17.63
CA ARG A 172 -4.09 12.49 -16.30
C ARG A 172 -3.72 13.51 -15.23
N ARG A 173 -4.57 13.62 -14.22
CA ARG A 173 -4.35 14.46 -13.01
C ARG A 173 -4.98 13.80 -11.78
N VAL A 174 -4.35 13.96 -10.63
CA VAL A 174 -4.90 13.50 -9.33
C VAL A 174 -6.12 14.36 -9.00
N ALA A 175 -7.31 13.79 -9.13
CA ALA A 175 -8.57 14.51 -8.95
C ALA A 175 -8.95 14.63 -7.47
N PHE A 176 -8.82 13.54 -6.74
CA PHE A 176 -9.10 13.48 -5.31
C PHE A 176 -8.34 12.33 -4.64
N ARG A 177 -8.41 12.27 -3.31
CA ARG A 177 -7.91 11.16 -2.50
C ARG A 177 -9.07 10.52 -1.75
N VAL A 178 -9.11 9.19 -1.76
CA VAL A 178 -10.04 8.41 -0.93
C VAL A 178 -9.55 8.44 0.51
N ILE A 179 -10.43 8.88 1.41
CA ILE A 179 -10.20 8.91 2.86
C ILE A 179 -11.25 8.06 3.58
N GLY A 180 -10.97 7.68 4.83
CA GLY A 180 -11.91 6.89 5.62
C GLY A 180 -11.25 6.12 6.75
N ASN A 181 -12.10 5.44 7.52
CA ASN A 181 -11.70 4.51 8.56
C ASN A 181 -11.72 3.09 8.00
N TYR A 182 -10.74 2.27 8.36
CA TYR A 182 -10.58 0.91 7.85
C TYR A 182 -10.40 -0.06 9.02
N ASN A 183 -11.26 -1.07 9.05
CA ASN A 183 -11.15 -2.19 9.99
C ASN A 183 -10.58 -3.40 9.24
N TRP A 184 -9.46 -3.92 9.74
CA TRP A 184 -8.77 -5.07 9.17
C TRP A 184 -8.92 -6.24 10.13
N GLU A 185 -9.32 -7.40 9.61
CA GLU A 185 -9.34 -8.66 10.34
C GLU A 185 -8.39 -9.63 9.66
N LEU A 186 -7.23 -9.87 10.27
CA LEU A 186 -6.15 -10.68 9.70
C LEU A 186 -6.00 -11.99 10.47
N SER A 187 -5.76 -13.07 9.74
CA SER A 187 -5.42 -14.40 10.23
C SER A 187 -4.10 -14.84 9.63
N LEU A 188 -3.16 -15.24 10.49
CA LEU A 188 -1.82 -15.65 10.12
C LEU A 188 -1.71 -17.18 10.13
N ALA A 189 -0.85 -17.72 9.27
CA ALA A 189 -0.64 -19.17 9.17
C ALA A 189 -0.10 -19.83 10.45
N ASN A 190 0.55 -19.06 11.34
CA ASN A 190 1.00 -19.53 12.66
C ASN A 190 -0.14 -19.59 13.71
N GLY A 191 -1.39 -19.30 13.30
CA GLY A 191 -2.58 -19.29 14.15
C GLY A 191 -2.85 -17.96 14.85
N TRP A 192 -1.97 -16.96 14.72
CA TRP A 192 -2.21 -15.62 15.28
C TRP A 192 -3.30 -14.88 14.50
N LYS A 193 -3.92 -13.92 15.18
CA LYS A 193 -4.89 -13.00 14.59
C LYS A 193 -4.52 -11.56 14.91
N ALA A 194 -4.81 -10.66 13.99
CA ALA A 194 -4.69 -9.23 14.20
C ALA A 194 -6.01 -8.53 13.84
N ARG A 195 -6.43 -7.59 14.67
CA ARG A 195 -7.53 -6.67 14.37
C ARG A 195 -6.96 -5.27 14.31
N MET A 196 -6.96 -4.64 13.15
CA MET A 196 -6.41 -3.31 12.98
C MET A 196 -7.51 -2.29 12.72
N LYS A 197 -7.37 -1.10 13.28
CA LYS A 197 -8.21 0.06 13.01
C LYS A 197 -7.32 1.18 12.52
N THR A 198 -7.47 1.59 11.27
CA THR A 198 -6.61 2.60 10.64
C THR A 198 -7.44 3.70 9.98
N ALA A 199 -6.93 4.92 9.97
CA ALA A 199 -7.59 6.06 9.34
C ALA A 199 -6.68 6.68 8.27
N ALA A 200 -7.25 6.92 7.09
CA ALA A 200 -6.64 7.74 6.05
C ALA A 200 -7.18 9.17 6.20
N LYS A 201 -6.29 10.13 6.51
CA LYS A 201 -6.66 11.51 6.79
C LYS A 201 -6.31 12.45 5.63
N PRO A 202 -6.96 13.62 5.50
CA PRO A 202 -6.68 14.57 4.43
C PRO A 202 -5.24 15.11 4.40
N ASP A 203 -4.64 15.28 5.58
CA ASP A 203 -3.37 15.99 5.76
C ASP A 203 -2.12 15.10 5.58
N THR A 204 -2.30 13.78 5.43
CA THR A 204 -1.19 12.83 5.37
C THR A 204 -1.35 11.80 4.26
N ASP A 205 -0.25 11.53 3.54
CA ASP A 205 -0.14 10.35 2.67
C ASP A 205 -0.12 9.04 3.47
N LEU A 206 0.13 9.13 4.77
CA LEU A 206 0.23 8.02 5.68
C LEU A 206 -1.14 7.65 6.25
N ILE A 207 -1.48 6.36 6.18
CA ILE A 207 -2.61 5.79 6.91
C ILE A 207 -2.04 5.29 8.24
N SER A 208 -2.64 5.65 9.37
CA SER A 208 -2.14 5.24 10.69
C SER A 208 -3.25 4.72 11.59
N GLY A 209 -2.90 3.99 12.63
CA GLY A 209 -3.89 3.41 13.52
C GLY A 209 -3.32 2.50 14.59
N THR A 210 -4.16 1.61 15.10
CA THR A 210 -3.82 0.61 16.12
C THR A 210 -4.09 -0.80 15.62
N SER A 211 -3.41 -1.78 16.22
CA SER A 211 -3.52 -3.20 15.93
C SER A 211 -3.54 -4.01 17.21
N ASP A 212 -4.62 -4.76 17.43
CA ASP A 212 -4.78 -5.68 18.54
C ASP A 212 -4.43 -7.10 18.08
N TRP A 213 -3.52 -7.75 18.81
CA TRP A 213 -2.98 -9.05 18.44
C TRP A 213 -3.42 -10.15 19.39
N PHE A 214 -3.69 -11.33 18.84
CA PHE A 214 -4.16 -12.49 19.58
C PHE A 214 -3.39 -13.74 19.16
N ASP A 215 -3.08 -14.61 20.12
CA ASP A 215 -2.46 -15.89 19.85
C ASP A 215 -3.47 -16.92 19.29
N LYS A 216 -2.98 -18.13 19.01
CA LYS A 216 -3.81 -19.25 18.50
C LYS A 216 -4.96 -19.66 19.42
N GLY A 217 -4.86 -19.36 20.72
CA GLY A 217 -5.91 -19.62 21.72
C GLY A 217 -6.87 -18.44 21.90
N GLY A 218 -6.69 -17.35 21.15
CA GLY A 218 -7.46 -16.12 21.31
C GLY A 218 -7.04 -15.26 22.51
N LYS A 219 -5.92 -15.59 23.17
CA LYS A 219 -5.38 -14.76 24.26
C LYS A 219 -4.79 -13.49 23.65
N SER A 220 -5.15 -12.34 24.21
CA SER A 220 -4.57 -11.05 23.81
C SER A 220 -3.06 -11.05 24.06
N LEU A 221 -2.30 -10.72 23.02
CA LEU A 221 -0.86 -10.46 23.07
C LEU A 221 -0.59 -8.98 23.38
N GLY A 222 -1.50 -8.08 22.97
CA GLY A 222 -1.42 -6.65 23.22
C GLY A 222 -1.83 -5.81 22.02
N SER A 223 -1.72 -4.50 22.18
CA SER A 223 -1.99 -3.52 21.12
C SER A 223 -0.71 -2.83 20.67
N ARG A 224 -0.63 -2.45 19.40
CA ARG A 224 0.49 -1.73 18.78
C ARG A 224 0.00 -0.68 17.81
N GLU A 225 0.68 0.47 17.76
CA GLU A 225 0.47 1.44 16.69
C GLU A 225 0.96 0.87 15.35
N VAL A 226 0.27 1.23 14.27
CA VAL A 226 0.61 0.80 12.92
C VAL A 226 0.65 1.98 11.97
N LYS A 227 1.57 1.90 11.03
CA LYS A 227 1.65 2.77 9.85
C LYS A 227 1.39 1.92 8.63
N VAL A 228 0.47 2.34 7.79
CA VAL A 228 0.09 1.66 6.56
C VAL A 228 0.45 2.58 5.39
N GLU A 229 1.35 2.10 4.56
CA GLU A 229 1.81 2.77 3.35
C GLU A 229 1.28 2.00 2.14
N ARG A 230 0.77 2.71 1.14
CA ARG A 230 0.32 2.08 -0.11
C ARG A 230 1.52 1.88 -1.02
N THR A 231 1.73 0.65 -1.45
CA THR A 231 2.75 0.27 -2.44
C THR A 231 2.09 0.08 -3.81
N PHE A 232 2.90 -0.17 -4.84
CA PHE A 232 2.39 -0.46 -6.18
C PHE A 232 1.53 -1.73 -6.23
N ASP A 233 1.90 -2.74 -5.43
CA ASP A 233 1.33 -4.08 -5.38
C ASP A 233 0.35 -4.31 -4.21
N GLY A 234 0.14 -3.30 -3.35
CA GLY A 234 -0.77 -3.40 -2.21
C GLY A 234 -0.44 -2.40 -1.11
N TYR A 235 -0.18 -2.92 0.08
CA TYR A 235 0.06 -2.18 1.30
C TYR A 235 1.23 -2.76 2.08
N GLN A 236 2.08 -1.87 2.58
CA GLN A 236 3.08 -2.18 3.57
C GLN A 236 2.62 -1.64 4.93
N VAL A 237 2.39 -2.56 5.87
CA VAL A 237 2.08 -2.22 7.27
C VAL A 237 3.36 -2.35 8.07
N THR A 238 3.76 -1.29 8.76
CA THR A 238 4.82 -1.30 9.76
C THR A 238 4.19 -1.22 11.14
N VAL A 239 4.44 -2.22 11.98
CA VAL A 239 4.01 -2.24 13.37
C VAL A 239 5.07 -1.51 14.19
N GLN A 240 4.68 -0.44 14.87
CA GLN A 240 5.60 0.33 15.69
C GLN A 240 6.00 -0.47 16.93
N ARG A 241 7.30 -0.54 17.20
CA ARG A 241 7.82 -1.12 18.43
C ARG A 241 7.58 -0.15 19.58
N THR A 242 7.37 -0.69 20.76
CA THR A 242 7.43 0.11 21.99
C THR A 242 8.84 0.64 22.22
N ALA A 243 8.99 1.69 23.03
CA ALA A 243 10.30 2.25 23.36
C ALA A 243 11.20 1.19 24.03
N GLU A 244 10.61 0.35 24.87
CA GLU A 244 11.29 -0.75 25.56
C GLU A 244 11.74 -1.84 24.57
N GLU A 245 10.89 -2.25 23.63
CA GLU A 245 11.28 -3.21 22.57
C GLU A 245 12.36 -2.64 21.66
N GLN A 246 12.29 -1.35 21.34
CA GLN A 246 13.31 -0.69 20.55
C GLN A 246 14.65 -0.66 21.30
N ALA A 247 14.64 -0.26 22.58
CA ALA A 247 15.84 -0.27 23.42
C ALA A 247 16.42 -1.68 23.60
N ALA A 248 15.58 -2.70 23.79
CA ALA A 248 16.01 -4.10 23.87
C ALA A 248 16.62 -4.59 22.53
N SER A 249 16.01 -4.21 21.40
CA SER A 249 16.55 -4.49 20.07
C SER A 249 17.90 -3.80 19.86
N ASP A 250 18.03 -2.53 20.25
CA ASP A 250 19.27 -1.76 20.11
C ASP A 250 20.37 -2.33 21.01
N GLN A 251 20.04 -2.73 22.24
CA GLN A 251 20.97 -3.43 23.13
C GLN A 251 21.42 -4.76 22.54
N ALA A 252 20.48 -5.58 22.01
CA ALA A 252 20.82 -6.85 21.40
C ALA A 252 21.70 -6.68 20.14
N MET A 253 21.44 -5.66 19.32
CA MET A 253 22.31 -5.32 18.17
C MET A 253 23.70 -4.85 18.62
N ASN A 254 23.77 -4.07 19.71
CA ASN A 254 25.05 -3.66 20.29
C ASN A 254 25.83 -4.87 20.86
N GLU A 255 25.15 -5.79 21.54
CA GLU A 255 25.73 -7.03 22.05
C GLU A 255 26.21 -7.95 20.91
N SER A 256 25.44 -8.10 19.84
CA SER A 256 25.87 -8.82 18.62
C SER A 256 27.09 -8.15 17.97
N GLY A 257 27.11 -6.81 17.90
CA GLY A 257 28.26 -6.05 17.42
C GLY A 257 29.50 -6.23 18.29
N LYS A 258 29.34 -6.32 19.62
CA LYS A 258 30.40 -6.65 20.57
C LYS A 258 30.87 -8.09 20.40
N ALA A 259 30.01 -9.04 20.05
CA ALA A 259 30.44 -10.42 19.76
C ALA A 259 31.40 -10.44 18.56
N PHE A 260 31.08 -9.72 17.47
CA PHE A 260 32.00 -9.57 16.33
C PHE A 260 33.32 -8.91 16.73
N LYS A 261 33.25 -7.86 17.55
CA LYS A 261 34.42 -7.11 18.05
C LYS A 261 35.04 -7.71 19.31
N SER A 262 34.61 -8.89 19.74
CA SER A 262 35.08 -9.45 21.01
C SER A 262 36.57 -9.74 20.90
N GLN A 263 37.28 -9.45 21.98
CA GLN A 263 38.72 -9.68 22.07
C GLN A 263 39.06 -11.14 21.72
N ASP A 264 38.22 -12.10 22.13
CA ASP A 264 38.41 -13.52 21.82
C ASP A 264 38.32 -13.82 20.32
N ASN A 265 37.36 -13.23 19.60
CA ASN A 265 37.22 -13.42 18.16
C ASN A 265 38.35 -12.71 17.38
N GLN A 266 38.78 -11.53 17.84
CA GLN A 266 39.93 -10.83 17.27
C GLN A 266 41.24 -11.58 17.51
N GLN A 267 41.45 -12.10 18.71
CA GLN A 267 42.62 -12.90 19.06
C GLN A 267 42.64 -14.23 18.29
N ALA A 268 41.49 -14.89 18.13
CA ALA A 268 41.40 -16.10 17.31
C ALA A 268 41.73 -15.82 15.84
N ALA A 269 41.21 -14.74 15.27
CA ALA A 269 41.53 -14.33 13.90
C ALA A 269 43.02 -14.01 13.73
N ALA A 270 43.58 -13.21 14.65
CA ALA A 270 45.00 -12.87 14.66
C ALA A 270 45.90 -14.12 14.82
N ALA A 271 45.50 -15.08 15.66
CA ALA A 271 46.23 -16.33 15.85
C ALA A 271 46.22 -17.20 14.58
N ILE A 272 45.08 -17.30 13.88
CA ILE A 272 44.99 -18.03 12.60
C ILE A 272 45.90 -17.35 11.56
N GLN A 273 45.86 -16.03 11.47
CA GLN A 273 46.69 -15.27 10.54
C GLN A 273 48.19 -15.41 10.86
N ALA A 274 48.56 -15.37 12.14
CA ALA A 274 49.94 -15.58 12.59
C ALA A 274 50.44 -16.99 12.24
N LYS A 275 49.62 -18.04 12.44
CA LYS A 275 49.95 -19.42 12.04
C LYS A 275 50.12 -19.55 10.52
N MET A 276 49.22 -18.94 9.75
CA MET A 276 49.30 -18.92 8.29
C MET A 276 50.61 -18.26 7.82
N GLN A 277 51.01 -17.13 8.40
CA GLN A 277 52.28 -16.48 8.08
C GLN A 277 53.49 -17.32 8.53
N ALA A 278 53.44 -17.90 9.72
CA ALA A 278 54.55 -18.65 10.30
C ALA A 278 54.82 -20.00 9.61
N GLU A 279 53.76 -20.68 9.15
CA GLU A 279 53.84 -22.01 8.55
C GLU A 279 53.80 -21.95 7.01
N CYS A 280 52.85 -21.24 6.41
CA CYS A 280 52.67 -21.30 4.96
C CYS A 280 53.75 -20.56 4.18
N MET A 281 54.28 -19.45 4.71
CA MET A 281 55.31 -18.65 4.03
C MET A 281 56.68 -19.34 4.00
N LYS A 282 56.90 -20.37 4.82
CA LYS A 282 58.14 -21.15 4.84
C LYS A 282 58.14 -22.34 3.88
N LEU A 283 56.99 -22.64 3.27
CA LEU A 283 56.83 -23.79 2.38
C LEU A 283 57.17 -23.43 0.93
N PRO A 284 57.70 -24.37 0.14
CA PRO A 284 57.85 -24.21 -1.29
C PRO A 284 56.49 -23.94 -1.98
N PRO A 285 56.46 -23.28 -3.16
CA PRO A 285 55.21 -22.94 -3.84
C PRO A 285 54.26 -24.12 -4.09
N ALA A 286 54.81 -25.31 -4.35
CA ALA A 286 54.02 -26.53 -4.57
C ALA A 286 53.24 -27.00 -3.31
N GLN A 287 53.68 -26.61 -2.11
CA GLN A 287 53.09 -27.03 -0.83
C GLN A 287 52.27 -25.93 -0.15
N MET A 288 52.42 -24.66 -0.58
CA MET A 288 51.64 -23.54 -0.04
C MET A 288 50.14 -23.73 -0.19
N GLY A 289 49.68 -24.32 -1.30
CA GLY A 289 48.25 -24.51 -1.57
C GLY A 289 47.52 -25.28 -0.48
N GLY A 290 48.09 -26.39 0.00
CA GLY A 290 47.50 -27.19 1.08
C GLY A 290 47.49 -26.46 2.43
N CYS A 291 48.56 -25.71 2.73
CA CYS A 291 48.65 -24.91 3.96
C CYS A 291 47.62 -23.76 3.98
N ILE A 292 47.49 -23.04 2.88
CA ILE A 292 46.50 -21.96 2.73
C ILE A 292 45.08 -22.53 2.86
N GLN A 293 44.79 -23.67 2.24
CA GLN A 293 43.47 -24.33 2.36
C GLN A 293 43.12 -24.68 3.81
N LYS A 294 44.07 -25.22 4.59
CA LYS A 294 43.88 -25.51 6.01
C LYS A 294 43.46 -24.27 6.80
N TYR A 295 44.21 -23.18 6.69
CA TYR A 295 43.92 -21.95 7.45
C TYR A 295 42.71 -21.18 6.92
N THR A 296 42.40 -21.32 5.63
CA THR A 296 41.13 -20.84 5.06
C THR A 296 39.93 -21.55 5.70
N ALA A 297 40.03 -22.86 5.96
CA ALA A 297 38.99 -23.60 6.66
C ALA A 297 38.83 -23.16 8.12
N GLU A 298 39.93 -22.95 8.85
CA GLU A 298 39.90 -22.42 10.23
C GLU A 298 39.25 -21.02 10.30
N MET A 299 39.62 -20.13 9.37
CA MET A 299 39.02 -18.79 9.29
C MET A 299 37.53 -18.86 8.94
N THR A 300 37.13 -19.78 8.05
CA THR A 300 35.73 -20.01 7.70
C THR A 300 34.93 -20.51 8.91
N ALA A 301 35.48 -21.44 9.69
CA ALA A 301 34.85 -21.92 10.92
C ALA A 301 34.71 -20.81 11.98
N LEU A 302 35.72 -19.94 12.13
CA LEU A 302 35.63 -18.77 12.99
C LEU A 302 34.53 -17.81 12.51
N SER A 303 34.47 -17.52 11.21
CA SER A 303 33.42 -16.69 10.61
C SER A 303 32.01 -17.27 10.85
N GLN A 304 31.82 -18.57 10.67
CA GLN A 304 30.56 -19.26 10.97
C GLN A 304 30.17 -19.17 12.44
N ARG A 305 31.14 -19.30 13.36
CA ARG A 305 30.91 -19.13 14.80
C ARG A 305 30.43 -17.72 15.12
N VAL A 306 31.11 -16.70 14.59
CA VAL A 306 30.74 -15.30 14.78
C VAL A 306 29.35 -15.02 14.19
N GLN A 307 29.07 -15.53 12.99
CA GLN A 307 27.76 -15.40 12.36
C GLN A 307 26.66 -16.06 13.19
N THR A 308 26.91 -17.25 13.75
CA THR A 308 25.96 -17.94 14.62
C THR A 308 25.68 -17.15 15.89
N GLN A 309 26.71 -16.55 16.50
CA GLN A 309 26.55 -15.68 17.67
C GLN A 309 25.75 -14.41 17.34
N SER A 310 26.05 -13.77 16.21
CA SER A 310 25.30 -12.59 15.73
C SER A 310 23.83 -12.93 15.48
N GLN A 311 23.56 -14.03 14.79
CA GLN A 311 22.20 -14.49 14.52
C GLN A 311 21.44 -14.84 15.80
N ALA A 312 22.10 -15.38 16.83
CA ALA A 312 21.47 -15.65 18.12
C ALA A 312 21.03 -14.36 18.82
N GLY A 313 21.85 -13.30 18.76
CA GLY A 313 21.49 -11.98 19.27
C GLY A 313 20.39 -11.30 18.45
N GLU A 314 20.48 -11.37 17.11
CA GLU A 314 19.43 -10.85 16.21
C GLU A 314 18.10 -11.56 16.44
N LYS A 315 18.08 -12.89 16.58
CA LYS A 315 16.84 -13.64 16.86
C LYS A 315 16.18 -13.19 18.18
N LYS A 316 16.97 -12.81 19.19
CA LYS A 316 16.46 -12.23 20.44
C LYS A 316 15.95 -10.79 20.24
N ALA A 317 16.62 -9.99 19.41
CA ALA A 317 16.22 -8.62 19.09
C ALA A 317 14.93 -8.53 18.25
N ILE A 318 14.70 -9.53 17.41
CA ILE A 318 13.68 -9.52 16.36
C ILE A 318 12.33 -10.10 16.83
N ALA A 319 12.34 -10.98 17.83
CA ALA A 319 11.12 -11.56 18.38
C ALA A 319 10.34 -10.49 19.16
N SER A 320 9.52 -9.69 18.46
CA SER A 320 8.52 -8.87 19.14
C SER A 320 7.58 -9.80 19.88
N ALA A 321 7.31 -9.46 21.15
CA ALA A 321 6.34 -10.18 21.95
C ALA A 321 4.91 -9.99 21.39
N VAL A 322 4.67 -8.94 20.59
CA VAL A 322 3.34 -8.55 20.12
C VAL A 322 3.36 -8.20 18.64
N GLY A 323 2.78 -9.08 17.85
CA GLY A 323 2.55 -8.85 16.43
C GLY A 323 3.74 -9.13 15.52
N CYS A 324 3.59 -8.72 14.26
CA CYS A 324 4.64 -8.77 13.25
C CYS A 324 5.48 -7.51 13.29
N GLN A 325 6.70 -7.55 12.76
CA GLN A 325 7.46 -6.33 12.49
C GLN A 325 6.87 -5.57 11.30
N ALA A 326 6.52 -6.30 10.24
CA ALA A 326 5.91 -5.73 9.04
C ALA A 326 4.92 -6.71 8.40
N LEU A 327 3.98 -6.18 7.64
CA LEU A 327 3.07 -6.94 6.77
C LEU A 327 3.13 -6.38 5.35
N GLN A 328 3.15 -7.25 4.35
CA GLN A 328 2.92 -6.93 2.95
C GLN A 328 1.56 -7.51 2.56
N LEU A 329 0.58 -6.65 2.30
CA LEU A 329 -0.83 -7.03 2.12
C LEU A 329 -1.34 -6.57 0.75
N ALA A 330 -1.90 -7.48 -0.03
CA ALA A 330 -2.71 -7.17 -1.20
C ALA A 330 -4.18 -7.18 -0.81
N VAL A 331 -4.95 -6.20 -1.32
CA VAL A 331 -6.39 -6.09 -1.10
C VAL A 331 -7.10 -6.25 -2.44
N ASN A 332 -8.03 -7.20 -2.52
CA ASN A 332 -8.88 -7.41 -3.68
C ASN A 332 -10.33 -7.55 -3.19
N GLU A 333 -11.17 -6.55 -3.50
CA GLU A 333 -12.59 -6.54 -3.13
C GLU A 333 -12.81 -6.78 -1.62
N GLY A 334 -12.02 -6.10 -0.79
CA GLY A 334 -12.06 -6.25 0.67
C GLY A 334 -11.45 -7.55 1.21
N LYS A 335 -11.02 -8.49 0.37
CA LYS A 335 -10.24 -9.67 0.80
C LYS A 335 -8.77 -9.29 0.87
N VAL A 336 -8.12 -9.71 1.95
CA VAL A 336 -6.71 -9.45 2.23
C VAL A 336 -5.92 -10.75 2.08
N THR A 337 -4.81 -10.69 1.35
CA THR A 337 -3.81 -11.76 1.28
C THR A 337 -2.42 -11.16 1.40
N GLY A 338 -1.44 -11.88 1.93
CA GLY A 338 -0.12 -11.29 2.09
C GLY A 338 0.85 -12.14 2.88
N ARG A 339 1.90 -11.48 3.35
CA ARG A 339 2.94 -12.06 4.21
C ARG A 339 3.25 -11.14 5.36
N GLY A 340 3.47 -11.71 6.53
CA GLY A 340 3.97 -11.02 7.71
C GLY A 340 5.38 -11.46 8.01
N THR A 341 6.23 -10.52 8.41
CA THR A 341 7.62 -10.78 8.76
C THR A 341 7.78 -10.67 10.27
N ASN A 342 8.45 -11.66 10.87
CA ASN A 342 8.79 -11.70 12.29
C ASN A 342 7.58 -11.61 13.22
N CYS A 343 6.55 -12.42 12.95
CA CYS A 343 5.28 -12.47 13.70
C CYS A 343 5.38 -13.38 14.93
N GLY A 344 6.13 -12.95 15.95
CA GLY A 344 6.42 -13.72 17.17
C GLY A 344 7.55 -14.74 17.06
N ALA A 345 7.98 -15.06 15.83
CA ALA A 345 9.14 -15.89 15.56
C ALA A 345 9.85 -15.36 14.29
N PRO A 346 11.17 -15.58 14.15
CA PRO A 346 11.90 -15.19 12.96
C PRO A 346 11.32 -15.85 11.69
N GLY A 347 11.22 -15.08 10.61
CA GLY A 347 10.81 -15.57 9.29
C GLY A 347 9.51 -14.94 8.77
N GLU A 348 8.99 -15.51 7.69
CA GLU A 348 7.75 -15.07 7.05
C GLU A 348 6.58 -16.01 7.40
N VAL A 349 5.39 -15.43 7.52
CA VAL A 349 4.13 -16.18 7.68
C VAL A 349 3.09 -15.67 6.70
N ASN A 350 2.31 -16.56 6.09
CA ASN A 350 1.23 -16.14 5.22
C ASN A 350 0.13 -15.45 6.03
N VAL A 351 -0.47 -14.42 5.43
CA VAL A 351 -1.55 -13.62 6.00
C VAL A 351 -2.75 -13.71 5.08
N THR A 352 -3.92 -13.89 5.66
CA THR A 352 -5.22 -13.79 4.98
C THR A 352 -6.16 -12.94 5.83
N GLY A 353 -7.21 -12.40 5.25
CA GLY A 353 -8.14 -11.60 6.05
C GLY A 353 -9.15 -10.83 5.24
N THR A 354 -9.74 -9.84 5.88
CA THR A 354 -10.66 -8.89 5.26
C THR A 354 -10.36 -7.47 5.72
N VAL A 355 -10.71 -6.50 4.87
CA VAL A 355 -10.72 -5.08 5.20
C VAL A 355 -12.07 -4.50 4.83
N THR A 356 -12.66 -3.76 5.76
CA THR A 356 -13.93 -3.06 5.57
C THR A 356 -13.74 -1.59 5.89
N ALA A 357 -14.11 -0.70 4.97
CA ALA A 357 -14.09 0.71 5.26
C ALA A 357 -15.40 1.13 5.94
N THR A 358 -15.28 1.98 6.95
CA THR A 358 -16.38 2.64 7.66
C THR A 358 -16.30 4.13 7.42
N LYS A 359 -17.47 4.78 7.42
CA LYS A 359 -17.59 6.23 7.26
C LYS A 359 -16.85 6.99 8.35
#